data_AF-A0A286BTV5-F1
#
_entry.id   AF-A0A286BTV5-F1
#
_cell.length_a   1.000
_cell.length_b   1.000
_cell.length_c   1.000
_cell.angle_alpha   90.00
_cell.angle_beta   90.00
_cell.angle_gamma   90.00
#
_symmetry.space_group_name_H-M   'P 1'
#
loop_
_entity.id
_entity.type
_entity.pdbx_description
1 polymer ?
#
loop_
_entity_poly.entity_id
_entity_poly.type
_entity_poly.pdbx_seq_one_letter_code
_entity_poly.pdbx_strand_id
1 'polypeptide(L)'
;MADIENGEGAANPYAAIAAPYLRKFHKTRVEKCAGTPLERAFNKLSAPEKKAVFVLGNAKAEIWPGKMAKLGHNQIEFEYSQFSEQEKLTLISGMKSLKELSDKIPYSRPGEEGAARLTEHDGREGEEPEEVPISCVTNVTEPPDIHLNVLGF
;
A
#
# COMPACT_ATOMS: atom_id res chain seq x y z
N MET A 1 56.28 4.21 -0.57
CA MET A 1 55.46 3.33 0.30
C MET A 1 54.32 4.18 0.81
N ALA A 2 53.12 3.87 0.33
CA ALA A 2 51.88 4.54 0.69
C ALA A 2 51.41 4.06 2.07
N ASP A 3 50.70 4.93 2.80
CA ASP A 3 49.40 4.66 3.43
C ASP A 3 49.03 5.83 4.36
N ILE A 4 47.84 6.39 4.17
CA ILE A 4 46.81 6.65 5.19
C ILE A 4 45.60 7.28 4.48
N GLU A 5 44.52 6.50 4.48
CA GLU A 5 43.17 6.78 4.02
C GLU A 5 42.44 7.84 4.87
N ASN A 6 41.29 8.26 4.33
CA ASN A 6 40.19 9.00 4.94
C ASN A 6 40.32 10.52 5.03
N GLY A 7 39.71 11.18 4.04
CA GLY A 7 39.39 12.60 4.07
C GLY A 7 38.41 12.92 5.21
N GLU A 8 38.96 13.41 6.32
CA GLU A 8 38.23 14.21 7.29
C GLU A 8 37.84 15.55 6.64
N GLY A 9 36.65 15.58 6.04
CA GLY A 9 35.99 16.84 5.70
C GLY A 9 35.76 17.62 6.99
N ALA A 10 36.41 18.78 7.10
CA ALA A 10 36.41 19.66 8.25
C ALA A 10 35.04 19.71 8.95
N ALA A 11 34.98 19.11 10.14
CA ALA A 11 33.80 19.18 10.98
C ALA A 11 33.51 20.66 11.29
N ASN A 12 32.42 21.18 10.73
CA ASN A 12 31.96 22.53 11.01
C ASN A 12 31.97 22.77 12.54
N PRO A 13 32.69 23.78 13.07
CA PRO A 13 32.82 23.99 14.50
C PRO A 13 31.47 24.19 15.19
N TYR A 14 30.47 24.72 14.46
CA TYR A 14 29.09 24.83 14.95
C TYR A 14 28.40 23.46 15.10
N ALA A 15 28.72 22.49 14.25
CA ALA A 15 28.20 21.13 14.36
C ALA A 15 28.75 20.40 15.60
N ALA A 16 30.03 20.63 15.95
CA ALA A 16 30.63 20.07 17.15
C ALA A 16 30.00 20.63 18.44
N ILE A 17 29.68 21.94 18.46
CA ILE A 17 29.00 22.60 19.58
C ILE A 17 27.54 22.14 19.69
N ALA A 18 26.84 21.94 18.58
CA ALA A 18 25.45 21.51 18.55
C ALA A 18 25.26 20.00 18.82
N ALA A 19 26.26 19.17 18.54
CA ALA A 19 26.21 17.71 18.70
C ALA A 19 25.70 17.21 20.06
N PRO A 20 26.17 17.70 21.23
CA PRO A 20 25.65 17.23 22.52
C PRO A 20 24.18 17.61 22.75
N TYR A 21 23.74 18.77 22.24
CA TYR A 21 22.34 19.20 22.35
C TYR A 21 21.42 18.41 21.43
N LEU A 22 21.86 18.13 20.20
CA LEU A 22 21.13 17.27 19.25
C LEU A 22 21.01 15.83 19.77
N ARG A 23 22.08 15.28 20.37
CA ARG A 23 22.04 13.96 21.00
C ARG A 23 21.06 13.91 22.17
N LYS A 24 21.06 14.90 23.05
CA LYS A 24 20.09 15.02 24.14
C LYS A 24 18.66 15.15 23.60
N PHE A 25 18.44 16.00 22.61
CA PHE A 25 17.14 16.17 21.97
C PHE A 25 16.64 14.87 21.32
N HIS A 26 17.50 14.17 20.57
CA HIS A 26 17.16 12.86 20.00
C HIS A 26 16.86 11.83 21.08
N LYS A 27 17.66 11.75 22.14
CA LYS A 27 17.41 10.85 23.27
C LYS A 27 16.06 11.15 23.92
N THR A 28 15.77 12.42 24.21
CA THR A 28 14.49 12.84 24.77
C THR A 28 13.32 12.62 23.80
N ARG A 29 13.49 12.77 22.49
CA ARG A 29 12.45 12.43 21.50
C ARG A 29 12.22 10.92 21.42
N VAL A 30 13.26 10.11 21.49
CA VAL A 30 13.15 8.64 21.51
C VAL A 30 12.46 8.17 22.79
N GLU A 31 12.80 8.76 23.94
CA GLU A 31 12.15 8.48 25.23
C GLU A 31 10.69 8.96 25.28
N LYS A 32 10.38 10.14 24.73
CA LYS A 32 9.00 10.67 24.65
C LYS A 32 8.16 9.99 23.59
N CYS A 33 8.77 9.45 22.53
CA CYS A 33 8.13 8.52 21.61
C CYS A 33 8.15 7.12 22.24
N ALA A 34 7.57 7.00 23.43
CA ALA A 34 7.41 5.74 24.12
C ALA A 34 6.62 4.78 23.21
N GLY A 35 7.26 3.68 22.83
CA GLY A 35 6.67 2.62 22.02
C GLY A 35 7.62 2.04 20.98
N THR A 36 7.39 0.76 20.67
CA THR A 36 8.16 0.07 19.62
C THR A 36 7.97 0.77 18.27
N PRO A 37 8.94 0.69 17.32
CA PRO A 37 8.76 1.25 15.98
C PRO A 37 7.48 0.74 15.28
N LEU A 38 7.11 -0.51 15.58
CA LEU A 38 5.90 -1.16 15.11
C LEU A 38 4.63 -0.52 15.68
N GLU A 39 4.56 -0.32 17.00
CA GLU A 39 3.45 0.38 17.66
C GLU A 39 3.19 1.74 17.02
N ARG A 40 4.26 2.51 16.81
CA ARG A 40 4.19 3.82 16.19
C ARG A 40 3.74 3.76 14.74
N ALA A 41 4.17 2.75 13.99
CA ALA A 41 3.74 2.58 12.61
C ALA A 41 2.24 2.23 12.55
N PHE A 42 1.80 1.28 13.38
CA PHE A 42 0.39 0.86 13.43
C PHE A 42 -0.54 1.99 13.89
N ASN A 43 -0.16 2.74 14.93
CA ASN A 43 -0.98 3.83 15.47
C ASN A 43 -1.13 5.01 14.49
N LYS A 44 -0.25 5.15 13.49
CA LYS A 44 -0.36 6.16 12.43
C LYS A 44 -1.31 5.78 11.31
N LEU A 45 -1.69 4.50 11.21
CA LEU A 45 -2.59 4.03 10.17
C LEU A 45 -3.99 4.61 10.39
N SER A 46 -4.59 5.08 9.31
CA SER A 46 -5.99 5.45 9.24
C SER A 46 -6.90 4.22 9.41
N ALA A 47 -8.17 4.43 9.76
CA ALA A 47 -9.15 3.36 9.87
C ALA A 47 -9.21 2.41 8.64
N PRO A 48 -9.23 2.89 7.38
CA PRO A 48 -9.22 1.98 6.23
C PRO A 48 -7.92 1.17 6.10
N GLU A 49 -6.77 1.76 6.41
CA GLU A 49 -5.49 1.04 6.39
C GLU A 49 -5.44 -0.03 7.49
N LYS A 50 -5.94 0.28 8.69
CA LYS A 50 -6.08 -0.71 9.77
C LYS A 50 -7.02 -1.85 9.38
N LYS A 51 -8.13 -1.56 8.67
CA LYS A 51 -9.04 -2.60 8.12
C LYS A 51 -8.29 -3.53 7.17
N ALA A 52 -7.47 -3.01 6.27
CA ALA A 52 -6.69 -3.84 5.35
C ALA A 52 -5.72 -4.76 6.12
N VAL A 53 -5.05 -4.24 7.14
CA VAL A 53 -4.20 -5.03 8.04
C VAL A 53 -5.00 -6.12 8.74
N PHE A 54 -6.21 -5.83 9.23
CA PHE A 54 -7.06 -6.80 9.91
C PHE A 54 -7.50 -7.93 8.99
N VAL A 55 -7.90 -7.61 7.77
CA VAL A 55 -8.32 -8.62 6.77
C VAL A 55 -7.16 -9.57 6.48
N LEU A 56 -5.97 -9.04 6.18
CA LEU A 56 -4.80 -9.85 5.88
C LEU A 56 -4.32 -10.65 7.10
N GLY A 57 -4.34 -10.05 8.28
CA GLY A 57 -3.98 -10.71 9.55
C GLY A 57 -4.94 -11.84 9.88
N ASN A 58 -6.25 -11.61 9.77
CA ASN A 58 -7.28 -12.61 10.06
C ASN A 58 -7.21 -13.80 9.10
N ALA A 59 -6.93 -13.55 7.81
CA ALA A 59 -6.68 -14.63 6.85
C ALA A 59 -5.51 -15.53 7.27
N LYS A 60 -4.45 -14.97 7.87
CA LYS A 60 -3.34 -15.75 8.44
C LYS A 60 -3.73 -16.48 9.73
N ALA A 61 -4.51 -15.84 10.59
CA ALA A 61 -5.00 -16.44 11.83
C ALA A 61 -5.90 -17.66 11.57
N GLU A 62 -6.64 -17.68 10.46
CA GLU A 62 -7.42 -18.85 10.02
C GLU A 62 -6.57 -20.08 9.71
N ILE A 63 -5.36 -19.86 9.18
CA ILE A 63 -4.43 -20.95 8.83
C ILE A 63 -3.70 -21.45 10.10
N TRP A 64 -3.59 -20.62 11.15
CA TRP A 64 -2.81 -20.89 12.37
C TRP A 64 -3.66 -20.78 13.65
N PRO A 65 -4.71 -21.63 13.80
CA PRO A 65 -5.59 -21.59 14.96
C PRO A 65 -4.82 -21.87 16.26
N GLY A 66 -5.09 -21.09 17.31
CA GLY A 66 -4.48 -21.24 18.64
C GLY A 66 -3.17 -20.48 18.86
N LYS A 67 -2.50 -20.01 17.79
CA LYS A 67 -1.33 -19.11 17.91
C LYS A 67 -1.68 -17.64 17.72
N MET A 68 -2.71 -17.38 16.91
CA MET A 68 -3.16 -16.05 16.53
C MET A 68 -4.66 -15.92 16.81
N ALA A 69 -5.05 -14.76 17.33
CA ALA A 69 -6.46 -14.45 17.59
C ALA A 69 -7.02 -13.60 16.46
N LYS A 70 -8.28 -13.87 16.05
CA LYS A 70 -8.96 -13.03 15.05
C LYS A 70 -9.31 -11.67 15.66
N LEU A 71 -9.08 -10.64 14.87
CA LEU A 71 -9.38 -9.25 15.22
C LEU A 71 -10.81 -8.91 14.83
N GLY A 72 -11.53 -8.25 15.74
CA GLY A 72 -12.91 -7.83 15.54
C GLY A 72 -13.03 -6.45 14.88
N HIS A 73 -14.16 -6.17 14.21
CA HIS A 73 -14.38 -4.87 13.57
C HIS A 73 -14.36 -3.70 14.58
N ASN A 74 -14.84 -3.93 15.80
CA ASN A 74 -14.90 -2.91 16.85
C ASN A 74 -13.52 -2.48 17.37
N GLN A 75 -12.48 -3.25 17.05
CA GLN A 75 -11.11 -2.98 17.49
C GLN A 75 -10.33 -2.11 16.50
N ILE A 76 -10.92 -1.65 15.39
CA ILE A 76 -10.23 -0.85 14.37
C ILE A 76 -9.70 0.47 14.93
N GLU A 77 -10.42 1.06 15.87
CA GLU A 77 -10.01 2.32 16.49
C GLU A 77 -8.96 2.12 17.59
N PHE A 78 -8.65 0.88 17.95
CA PHE A 78 -7.72 0.61 19.02
C PHE A 78 -6.29 1.02 18.64
N GLU A 79 -5.54 1.41 19.68
CA GLU A 79 -4.10 1.55 19.63
C GLU A 79 -3.43 0.18 19.83
N TYR A 80 -2.21 0.02 19.29
CA TYR A 80 -1.48 -1.25 19.37
C TYR A 80 -1.33 -1.79 20.81
N SER A 81 -1.21 -0.90 21.80
CA SER A 81 -1.06 -1.25 23.21
C SER A 81 -2.30 -1.93 23.81
N GLN A 82 -3.48 -1.73 23.20
CA GLN A 82 -4.76 -2.24 23.70
C GLN A 82 -5.03 -3.69 23.27
N PHE A 83 -4.25 -4.23 22.33
CA PHE A 83 -4.39 -5.61 21.87
C PHE A 83 -3.67 -6.59 22.80
N SER A 84 -4.22 -7.80 22.91
CA SER A 84 -3.53 -8.93 23.54
C SER A 84 -2.31 -9.39 22.74
N GLU A 85 -1.42 -10.16 23.35
CA GLU A 85 -0.22 -10.67 22.66
C GLU A 85 -0.56 -11.53 21.43
N GLN A 86 -1.64 -12.33 21.49
CA GLN A 86 -2.08 -13.13 20.34
C GLN A 86 -2.66 -12.28 19.22
N GLU A 87 -3.38 -11.21 19.56
CA GLU A 87 -3.90 -10.24 18.59
C GLU A 87 -2.78 -9.41 17.96
N LYS A 88 -1.76 -9.04 18.74
CA LYS A 88 -0.55 -8.37 18.23
C LYS A 88 0.18 -9.21 17.19
N LEU A 89 0.26 -10.53 17.37
CA LEU A 89 0.80 -11.43 16.34
C LEU A 89 0.00 -11.37 15.04
N THR A 90 -1.33 -11.25 15.14
CA THR A 90 -2.22 -11.04 14.00
C THR A 90 -1.96 -9.72 13.30
N LEU A 91 -1.78 -8.64 14.04
CA LEU A 91 -1.42 -7.32 13.49
C LEU A 91 -0.08 -7.33 12.77
N ILE A 92 0.96 -7.90 13.41
CA ILE A 92 2.30 -8.04 12.82
C ILE A 92 2.22 -8.81 11.51
N SER A 93 1.51 -9.93 11.50
CA SER A 93 1.35 -10.77 10.32
C SER A 93 0.60 -10.04 9.21
N GLY A 94 -0.47 -9.30 9.56
CA GLY A 94 -1.22 -8.47 8.62
C GLY A 94 -0.37 -7.37 7.99
N MET A 95 0.40 -6.64 8.79
CA MET A 95 1.30 -5.59 8.29
C MET A 95 2.41 -6.18 7.39
N LYS A 96 2.95 -7.35 7.75
CA LYS A 96 3.93 -8.04 6.91
C LYS A 96 3.34 -8.46 5.57
N SER A 97 2.14 -9.03 5.56
CA SER A 97 1.45 -9.40 4.32
C SER A 97 1.08 -8.19 3.46
N LEU A 98 0.76 -7.05 4.06
CA LEU A 98 0.52 -5.82 3.31
C LEU A 98 1.78 -5.33 2.59
N LYS A 99 2.94 -5.40 3.26
CA LYS A 99 4.24 -5.09 2.64
C LYS A 99 4.56 -6.05 1.49
N GLU A 100 4.43 -7.35 1.72
CA GLU A 100 4.63 -8.36 0.68
C GLU A 100 3.69 -8.18 -0.52
N LEU A 101 2.47 -7.71 -0.28
CA LEU A 101 1.51 -7.40 -1.34
C LEU A 101 1.93 -6.13 -2.11
N SER A 102 2.35 -5.09 -1.40
CA SER A 102 2.87 -3.86 -2.01
C SER A 102 4.06 -4.13 -2.91
N ASP A 103 4.98 -5.01 -2.50
CA ASP A 103 6.18 -5.36 -3.28
C ASP A 103 5.84 -6.15 -4.57
N LYS A 104 4.66 -6.77 -4.63
CA LYS A 104 4.20 -7.57 -5.78
C LYS A 104 3.34 -6.80 -6.77
N ILE A 105 2.72 -5.70 -6.33
CA ILE A 105 1.86 -4.91 -7.21
C ILE A 105 2.77 -3.95 -8.00
N PRO A 106 2.92 -4.13 -9.32
CA PRO A 106 3.63 -3.14 -10.13
C PRO A 106 2.86 -1.83 -10.05
N TYR A 107 3.49 -0.80 -9.49
CA TYR A 107 2.93 0.54 -9.44
C TYR A 107 3.44 1.33 -10.66
N SER A 108 2.56 1.51 -11.63
CA SER A 108 2.75 2.49 -12.71
C SER A 108 2.25 3.84 -12.21
N ARG A 109 3.00 4.92 -12.49
CA ARG A 109 2.51 6.27 -12.18
C ARG A 109 1.24 6.53 -12.99
N PRO A 110 0.25 7.26 -12.44
CA PRO A 110 -0.91 7.70 -13.21
C PRO A 110 -0.46 8.42 -14.50
N GLY A 111 -0.82 7.90 -15.67
CA GLY A 111 -0.38 8.38 -16.99
C GLY A 111 0.67 7.50 -17.71
N GLU A 112 1.33 6.59 -17.00
CA GLU A 112 2.35 5.68 -17.56
C GLU A 112 1.72 4.50 -18.32
N GLU A 113 0.48 4.15 -17.99
CA GLU A 113 -0.35 3.18 -18.73
C GLU A 113 -0.63 3.63 -20.17
N GLY A 114 -0.67 4.95 -20.43
CA GLY A 114 -0.81 5.52 -21.76
C GLY A 114 0.49 5.51 -22.56
N ALA A 115 1.64 5.66 -21.89
CA ALA A 115 2.96 5.62 -22.51
C ALA A 115 3.36 4.20 -22.92
N ALA A 116 3.00 3.18 -22.13
CA ALA A 116 3.22 1.78 -22.47
C ALA A 116 2.47 1.35 -23.75
N ARG A 117 1.28 1.92 -24.01
CA ARG A 117 0.52 1.68 -25.25
C ARG A 117 1.13 2.36 -26.49
N LEU A 118 1.87 3.46 -26.30
CA LEU A 118 2.53 4.17 -27.40
C LEU A 118 3.83 3.48 -27.82
N THR A 119 4.54 2.83 -26.89
CA THR A 119 5.77 2.08 -27.21
C THR A 119 5.51 0.76 -27.96
N GLU A 120 4.28 0.23 -27.95
CA GLU A 120 3.93 -0.96 -28.75
C GLU A 120 3.52 -0.64 -30.19
N HIS A 121 3.26 0.63 -30.51
CA HIS A 121 2.82 1.06 -31.85
C HIS A 121 3.93 1.69 -32.70
N ASP A 122 5.10 1.99 -32.14
CA ASP A 122 6.19 2.68 -32.85
C ASP A 122 7.21 1.72 -33.48
N GLY A 123 6.70 0.63 -34.07
CA GLY A 123 7.51 -0.46 -34.65
C GLY A 123 7.00 -1.02 -35.99
N ARG A 124 6.06 -0.35 -36.65
CA ARG A 124 5.72 -0.63 -38.06
C ARG A 124 5.60 0.65 -38.85
N GLU A 125 6.73 1.12 -39.35
CA GLU A 125 6.73 1.94 -40.57
C GLU A 125 6.34 1.06 -41.75
N GLY A 126 5.38 1.51 -42.56
CA GLY A 126 5.13 1.05 -43.92
C GLY A 126 3.96 0.08 -44.12
N GLU A 127 2.75 0.61 -44.36
CA GLU A 127 2.07 0.52 -45.66
C GLU A 127 0.71 1.28 -45.59
N GLU A 128 0.36 1.94 -46.70
CA GLU A 128 -0.67 2.96 -46.89
C GLU A 128 -2.12 2.51 -46.63
N PRO A 129 -3.07 3.48 -46.44
CA PRO A 129 -4.47 3.17 -46.20
C PRO A 129 -5.18 2.83 -47.51
N GLU A 130 -5.63 1.58 -47.67
CA GLU A 130 -6.61 1.24 -48.71
C GLU A 130 -8.00 1.68 -48.24
N GLU A 131 -8.57 2.63 -48.97
CA GLU A 131 -9.94 3.10 -48.81
C GLU A 131 -10.97 2.03 -49.26
N VAL A 132 -12.16 2.14 -48.65
CA VAL A 132 -13.51 1.72 -49.07
C VAL A 132 -13.91 0.22 -49.06
N PRO A 133 -15.22 -0.13 -48.93
CA PRO A 133 -16.41 0.72 -48.73
C PRO A 133 -17.33 0.33 -47.57
N ILE A 134 -18.14 1.32 -47.17
CA ILE A 134 -19.38 1.16 -46.41
C ILE A 134 -20.33 0.24 -47.21
N SER A 135 -20.76 -0.88 -46.62
CA SER A 135 -21.95 -1.58 -47.08
C SER A 135 -22.88 -1.84 -45.89
N CYS A 136 -24.09 -1.33 -46.05
CA CYS A 136 -25.17 -1.32 -45.09
C CYS A 136 -25.76 -2.73 -44.91
N VAL A 137 -25.92 -3.20 -43.68
CA VAL A 137 -27.05 -4.06 -43.33
C VAL A 137 -27.56 -3.66 -41.95
N THR A 138 -28.69 -2.98 -41.96
CA THR A 138 -29.58 -2.78 -40.82
C THR A 138 -30.06 -4.14 -40.32
N ASN A 139 -29.91 -4.43 -39.04
CA ASN A 139 -30.88 -5.23 -38.30
C ASN A 139 -31.05 -4.61 -36.91
N VAL A 140 -32.07 -3.75 -36.85
CA VAL A 140 -32.74 -3.36 -35.61
C VAL A 140 -33.41 -4.63 -35.08
N THR A 141 -32.98 -5.08 -33.90
CA THR A 141 -33.83 -5.93 -33.06
C THR A 141 -33.86 -5.27 -31.69
N GLU A 142 -34.91 -4.48 -31.47
CA GLU A 142 -35.31 -3.97 -30.17
C GLU A 142 -35.52 -5.14 -29.19
N PRO A 143 -35.10 -5.06 -27.92
CA PRO A 143 -35.66 -5.90 -26.89
C PRO A 143 -37.10 -5.42 -26.59
N PRO A 144 -38.11 -6.30 -26.50
CA PRO A 144 -39.44 -5.87 -26.12
C PRO A 144 -39.46 -5.44 -24.65
N ASP A 145 -39.91 -4.21 -24.43
CA ASP A 145 -40.47 -3.75 -23.18
C ASP A 145 -41.62 -4.68 -22.76
N ILE A 146 -41.48 -5.32 -21.59
CA ILE A 146 -42.61 -5.92 -20.89
C ILE A 146 -42.87 -5.06 -19.65
N HIS A 147 -43.75 -4.08 -19.83
CA HIS A 147 -44.49 -3.46 -18.74
C HIS A 147 -45.88 -4.14 -18.62
N LEU A 148 -46.43 -4.06 -17.39
CA LEU A 148 -47.78 -4.44 -16.93
C LEU A 148 -47.98 -5.95 -16.68
N ASN A 149 -48.58 -6.43 -15.59
CA ASN A 149 -49.44 -5.82 -14.56
C ASN A 149 -49.60 -6.83 -13.39
N VAL A 150 -49.54 -6.42 -12.12
CA VAL A 150 -50.70 -6.15 -11.23
C VAL A 150 -51.41 -7.41 -10.67
N LEU A 151 -51.35 -7.48 -9.33
CA LEU A 151 -52.27 -8.08 -8.34
C LEU A 151 -52.37 -9.60 -8.14
N GLY A 152 -52.21 -10.00 -6.88
CA GLY A 152 -53.27 -10.72 -6.16
C GLY A 152 -52.89 -12.05 -5.53
N PHE A 153 -52.52 -11.98 -4.25
CA PHE A 153 -52.92 -12.80 -3.08
C PHE A 153 -51.76 -13.19 -2.18
#